data_AF-A0A0L7LSW8-F1
#
_entry.id   AF-A0A0L7LSW8-F1
#
_cell.length_a   1.000
_cell.length_b   1.000
_cell.length_c   1.000
_cell.angle_alpha   90.00
_cell.angle_beta   90.00
_cell.angle_gamma   90.00
#
_symmetry.space_group_name_H-M   'P 1'
#
loop_
_entity.id
_entity.type
_entity.pdbx_description
1 polymer ?
#
loop_
_entity_poly.entity_id
_entity_poly.type
_entity_poly.pdbx_seq_one_letter_code
_entity_poly.pdbx_strand_id
1 'polypeptide(L)' 'MASAGAVLLEARPFRPFKSSEEYLYAMKEDLAEWLTVLYPELRITADNFLDRLDTGVALCRLE' A
#
# COMPACT_ATOMS: atom_id res chain seq x y z
N MET A 1 0.84 -25.74 -8.18
CA MET A 1 0.79 -24.84 -9.35
C MET A 1 0.06 -23.59 -8.92
N ALA A 2 0.80 -22.49 -8.78
CA ALA A 2 0.30 -21.23 -8.26
C ALA A 2 -0.67 -20.58 -9.25
N SER A 3 -1.82 -20.17 -8.75
CA SER A 3 -2.60 -19.07 -9.30
C SER A 3 -2.99 -18.22 -8.11
N ALA A 4 -2.01 -17.48 -7.57
CA ALA A 4 -2.31 -16.36 -6.70
C ALA A 4 -3.03 -15.34 -7.59
N GLY A 5 -4.35 -15.41 -7.57
CA GLY A 5 -5.22 -14.58 -8.37
C GLY A 5 -4.83 -13.13 -8.17
N ALA A 6 -4.57 -12.43 -9.26
CA ALA A 6 -4.62 -10.99 -9.30
C ALA A 6 -5.87 -10.57 -8.52
N VAL A 7 -5.65 -9.91 -7.38
CA VAL A 7 -6.72 -9.33 -6.57
C VAL A 7 -7.55 -8.51 -7.53
N LEU A 8 -8.79 -8.94 -7.72
CA LEU A 8 -9.82 -8.23 -8.45
C LEU A 8 -9.80 -6.80 -7.89
N LEU A 9 -9.28 -5.85 -8.66
CA LEU A 9 -9.41 -4.42 -8.40
C LEU A 9 -10.88 -4.06 -8.60
N GLU A 10 -11.74 -4.59 -7.73
CA GLU A 10 -13.10 -4.10 -7.59
C GLU A 10 -12.92 -2.65 -7.18
N ALA A 11 -13.31 -1.72 -8.06
CA ALA A 11 -13.30 -0.30 -7.76
C ALA A 11 -14.26 -0.10 -6.58
N ARG A 12 -13.73 -0.19 -5.36
CA ARG A 12 -14.50 0.06 -4.14
C ARG A 12 -15.10 1.46 -4.32
N PRO A 13 -16.43 1.61 -4.24
CA PRO A 13 -17.05 2.92 -4.39
C PRO A 13 -16.38 3.87 -3.41
N PHE A 14 -15.94 5.02 -3.92
CA PHE A 14 -15.18 6.01 -3.16
C PHE A 14 -16.00 6.38 -1.92
N ARG A 15 -15.58 5.88 -0.75
CA ARG A 15 -16.21 6.25 0.51
C ARG A 15 -15.98 7.76 0.67
N PRO A 16 -17.02 8.58 0.91
CA PRO A 16 -16.78 9.99 1.17
C PRO A 16 -15.92 10.13 2.42
N PHE A 17 -14.72 10.68 2.26
CA PHE A 17 -13.81 11.00 3.35
C PHE A 17 -14.19 12.36 3.94
N LYS A 18 -14.07 12.52 5.27
CA LYS A 18 -14.40 13.77 5.95
C LYS A 18 -13.35 14.84 5.72
N SER A 19 -12.12 14.45 5.41
CA SER A 19 -11.00 15.34 5.08
C SER A 19 -10.00 14.69 4.12
N SER A 20 -9.18 15.52 3.47
CA SER A 20 -8.06 15.05 2.66
C SER A 20 -7.02 14.28 3.47
N GLU A 21 -6.85 14.61 4.76
CA GLU A 21 -5.95 13.88 5.66
C GLU A 21 -6.44 12.44 5.91
N GLU A 22 -7.74 12.26 6.15
CA GLU A 22 -8.34 10.93 6.32
C GLU A 22 -8.19 10.09 5.05
N TYR A 23 -8.40 10.71 3.88
CA TYR A 23 -8.17 10.06 2.58
C TYR A 23 -6.71 9.60 2.42
N LEU A 24 -5.75 10.51 2.66
CA LEU A 24 -4.33 10.18 2.52
C LEU A 24 -3.91 9.09 3.51
N TYR A 25 -4.43 9.13 4.74
CA TYR A 25 -4.14 8.10 5.72
C TYR A 25 -4.67 6.72 5.29
N ALA A 26 -5.93 6.65 4.84
CA ALA A 26 -6.51 5.41 4.32
C ALA A 26 -5.73 4.86 3.12
N MET A 27 -5.28 5.72 2.21
CA MET A 27 -4.46 5.32 1.07
C MET A 27 -3.09 4.79 1.51
N LYS A 28 -2.47 5.42 2.51
CA LYS A 28 -1.20 4.95 3.08
C LYS A 28 -1.38 3.59 3.76
N GLU A 29 -2.50 3.35 4.46
CA GLU A 29 -2.80 2.03 5.05
C GLU A 29 -2.91 0.94 3.99
N ASP A 30 -3.77 1.13 2.97
CA ASP A 30 -3.96 0.14 1.90
C ASP A 30 -2.64 -0.18 1.17
N LEU A 31 -1.83 0.85 0.88
CA LEU A 31 -0.54 0.66 0.20
C LEU A 31 0.53 0.04 1.12
N ALA A 32 0.54 0.39 2.41
CA ALA A 32 1.45 -0.21 3.38
C ALA A 32 1.15 -1.70 3.58
N GLU A 33 -0.12 -2.08 3.64
CA GLU A 33 -0.54 -3.48 3.71
C GLU A 33 -0.09 -4.24 2.47
N TRP A 34 -0.33 -3.68 1.28
CA TRP A 34 0.10 -4.27 0.01
C TRP A 34 1.62 -4.50 -0.06
N LEU A 35 2.41 -3.47 0.27
CA LEU A 35 3.88 -3.60 0.25
C LEU A 35 4.41 -4.53 1.35
N THR A 36 3.72 -4.65 2.49
CA THR A 36 4.11 -5.60 3.55
C THR A 36 3.94 -7.05 3.11
N VAL A 37 2.95 -7.35 2.25
CA VAL A 37 2.78 -8.67 1.65
C VAL A 37 3.92 -8.99 0.67
N LEU A 38 4.39 -7.99 -0.09
CA LEU A 38 5.44 -8.16 -1.08
C LEU A 38 6.86 -8.15 -0.49
N TYR A 39 7.08 -7.32 0.53
CA TYR A 39 8.38 -7.10 1.19
C TYR A 39 8.22 -7.06 2.71
N PRO A 40 7.97 -8.21 3.37
CA PRO A 40 7.77 -8.28 4.81
C PRO A 40 8.94 -7.70 5.62
N GLU A 41 10.14 -7.70 5.05
CA GLU A 41 11.37 -7.17 5.64
C GLU A 41 11.40 -5.64 5.75
N LEU A 42 10.63 -4.92 4.92
CA LEU A 42 10.59 -3.46 4.94
C LEU A 42 9.84 -2.90 6.17
N ARG A 43 8.99 -3.71 6.82
CA ARG A 43 8.20 -3.32 8.02
C ARG A 43 7.47 -1.99 7.83
N ILE A 44 6.77 -1.87 6.71
CA ILE A 44 6.03 -0.66 6.33
C ILE A 44 4.71 -0.59 7.11
N THR A 45 4.40 0.59 7.63
CA THR A 45 3.11 0.94 8.24
C THR A 45 2.61 2.25 7.66
N ALA A 46 1.35 2.59 7.88
CA ALA A 46 0.84 3.90 7.45
C ALA A 46 1.62 5.07 8.06
N ASP A 47 2.10 4.94 9.30
CA ASP A 47 2.87 5.99 9.96
C ASP A 47 4.23 6.22 9.29
N ASN A 48 4.93 5.15 8.90
CA ASN A 48 6.29 5.23 8.35
C ASN A 48 6.36 5.07 6.82
N PHE A 49 5.21 5.05 6.13
CA PHE A 49 5.09 4.72 4.71
C PHE A 49 6.03 5.52 3.81
N LEU A 50 6.03 6.86 3.95
CA LEU A 50 6.87 7.73 3.13
C LEU A 50 8.35 7.61 3.51
N ASP A 51 8.65 7.45 4.79
CA ASP A 51 10.04 7.32 5.28
C ASP A 51 10.69 6.04 4.76
N ARG A 52 9.93 4.94 4.63
CA ARG A 52 10.42 3.65 4.11
C ARG A 52 10.60 3.65 2.59
N LEU A 53 9.96 4.58 1.90
CA LEU A 53 9.99 4.72 0.45
C LEU A 53 10.84 5.90 -0.03
N ASP A 54 11.50 6.61 0.88
CA ASP A 54 12.25 7.85 0.60
C ASP A 54 13.30 7.70 -0.51
N THR A 55 14.00 6.57 -0.54
CA THR A 55 15.03 6.24 -1.53
C THR A 55 14.47 5.64 -2.83
N GLY A 56 13.21 5.22 -2.84
CA GLY A 56 12.57 4.55 -3.99
C GLY A 56 13.09 3.15 -4.32
N VAL A 57 14.18 2.68 -3.69
CA VAL A 57 14.81 1.37 -3.98
C VAL A 57 13.85 0.20 -3.75
N ALA A 58 12.99 0.29 -2.73
CA ALA A 58 11.95 -0.68 -2.46
C ALA A 58 10.99 -0.86 -3.65
N LEU A 59 10.68 0.22 -4.36
CA LEU A 59 9.78 0.19 -5.51
C LEU A 59 10.42 -0.44 -6.74
N CYS A 60 11.74 -0.37 -6.87
CA CYS A 60 12.47 -0.99 -7.99
C CYS A 60 12.55 -2.52 -7.89
N ARG A 61 12.14 -3.11 -6.77
CA ARG A 61 12.16 -4.57 -6.56
C ARG A 61 10.83 -5.24 -6.92
N LEU A 62 9.84 -4.46 -7.36
CA LEU A 62 8.53 -4.93 -7.81
C LEU A 62 8.71 -5.63 -9.17
N GLU A 63 8.85 -6.96 -9.15
CA GLU A 63 8.80 -7.85 -10.32
C GLU A 63 7.42 -8.50 -10.49
#